data_AF-A0A4U5WG17-F1
#
_entry.id   AF-A0A4U5WG17-F1
#
_cell.length_a   1.000
_cell.length_b   1.000
_cell.length_c   1.000
_cell.angle_alpha   90.00
_cell.angle_beta   90.00
_cell.angle_gamma   90.00
#
_symmetry.space_group_name_H-M   'P 1'
#
loop_
_entity.id
_entity.type
_entity.pdbx_description
1 polymer ?
#
loop_
_entity_poly.entity_id
_entity_poly.type
_entity_poly.pdbx_seq_one_letter_code
_entity_poly.pdbx_strand_id
1 'polypeptide(L)'
;MSLKYAVLAALLEGEASGYELSKVFDVSLANFWPATPQQLYRELERLAGDGLIEARVVQQERRPNKRMFTLTEAGRADLRAFSAAPPRRPTAIRDELLIKIQASDGVDPGTVRELVEERMSWARGKLGRYERVRERLLAGRSEEEYLREADRVGPYLTLLAGIGFEEENLRWCERVLSVLGRRVALS
;
A
#
# COMPACT_ATOMS: atom_id res chain seq x y z
N MET A 1 9.77 -9.55 -6.19
CA MET A 1 9.76 -8.97 -4.83
C MET A 1 8.61 -9.67 -4.08
N SER A 2 8.69 -9.88 -2.76
CA SER A 2 7.89 -10.91 -2.08
C SER A 2 7.01 -10.34 -0.96
N LEU A 3 5.74 -10.74 -0.95
CA LEU A 3 4.77 -10.53 0.13
C LEU A 3 5.34 -10.90 1.51
N LYS A 4 6.24 -11.90 1.54
CA LYS A 4 7.11 -12.25 2.66
C LYS A 4 7.58 -11.03 3.45
N TYR A 5 8.30 -10.12 2.81
CA TYR A 5 8.98 -9.03 3.52
C TYR A 5 8.02 -7.94 3.98
N ALA A 6 6.88 -7.78 3.30
CA ALA A 6 5.80 -6.91 3.76
C ALA A 6 5.18 -7.47 5.06
N VAL A 7 4.97 -8.79 5.13
CA VAL A 7 4.46 -9.46 6.35
C VAL A 7 5.48 -9.39 7.48
N LEU A 8 6.75 -9.70 7.22
CA LEU A 8 7.81 -9.61 8.23
C LEU A 8 7.95 -8.17 8.73
N ALA A 9 7.91 -7.15 7.87
CA ALA A 9 7.97 -5.75 8.28
C ALA A 9 6.77 -5.35 9.15
N ALA A 10 5.56 -5.81 8.83
CA ALA A 10 4.36 -5.53 9.62
C ALA A 10 4.43 -6.13 11.04
N LEU A 11 5.07 -7.29 11.20
CA LEU A 11 5.24 -7.95 12.49
C LEU A 11 6.34 -7.33 13.37
N LEU A 12 7.07 -6.32 12.90
CA LEU A 12 8.04 -5.60 13.74
C LEU A 12 7.36 -4.80 14.87
N GLU A 13 6.07 -4.49 14.75
CA GLU A 13 5.28 -3.80 15.79
C GLU A 13 4.90 -4.72 16.96
N GLY A 14 5.02 -6.05 16.78
CA GLY A 14 4.66 -7.03 17.78
C GLY A 14 3.85 -8.18 17.20
N GLU A 15 3.19 -8.93 18.10
CA GLU A 15 2.30 -10.00 17.66
C GLU A 15 1.00 -9.45 17.05
N ALA A 16 0.52 -10.06 15.97
CA ALA A 16 -0.72 -9.67 15.30
C ALA A 16 -1.45 -10.90 14.77
N SER A 17 -2.79 -10.88 14.69
CA SER A 17 -3.49 -11.90 13.89
C SER A 17 -3.44 -11.61 12.41
N GLY A 18 -3.74 -12.64 11.61
CA GLY A 18 -3.99 -12.47 10.18
C GLY A 18 -5.09 -11.44 9.87
N TYR A 19 -6.08 -11.27 10.75
CA TYR A 19 -7.11 -10.24 10.57
C TYR A 19 -6.58 -8.83 10.81
N GLU A 20 -5.78 -8.62 11.86
CA GLU A 20 -5.11 -7.33 12.12
C GLU A 20 -4.14 -7.00 10.99
N LEU A 21 -3.33 -7.97 10.56
CA LEU A 21 -2.45 -7.82 9.41
C LEU A 21 -3.24 -7.48 8.14
N SER A 22 -4.38 -8.13 7.87
CA SER A 22 -5.21 -7.80 6.70
C SER A 22 -5.61 -6.33 6.70
N LYS A 23 -5.98 -5.77 7.87
CA LYS A 23 -6.29 -4.34 7.99
C LYS A 23 -5.08 -3.45 7.72
N VAL A 24 -3.89 -3.83 8.20
CA VAL A 24 -2.65 -3.11 7.93
C VAL A 24 -2.33 -3.14 6.43
N PHE A 25 -2.54 -4.29 5.78
CA PHE A 25 -2.34 -4.47 4.35
C PHE A 25 -3.33 -3.68 3.51
N ASP A 26 -4.60 -3.61 3.89
CA ASP A 26 -5.62 -2.85 3.16
C ASP A 26 -5.38 -1.33 3.15
N VAL A 27 -4.50 -0.84 4.03
CA VAL A 27 -4.47 0.56 4.44
C VAL A 27 -3.09 1.21 4.32
N SER A 28 -2.01 0.52 4.73
CA SER A 28 -0.63 1.05 4.68
C SER A 28 0.23 0.37 3.61
N LEU A 29 0.13 -0.96 3.48
CA LEU A 29 0.96 -1.73 2.54
C LEU A 29 0.32 -1.86 1.16
N ALA A 30 -1.01 -1.68 1.03
CA ALA A 30 -1.71 -1.67 -0.27
C ALA A 30 -1.12 -0.68 -1.27
N ASN A 31 -0.47 0.36 -0.76
CA ASN A 31 0.11 1.47 -1.52
C ASN A 31 1.24 1.00 -2.44
N PHE A 32 2.03 0.04 -1.98
CA PHE A 32 3.22 -0.45 -2.71
C PHE A 32 3.30 -1.97 -2.81
N TRP A 33 2.47 -2.70 -2.07
CA TRP A 33 2.44 -4.15 -2.04
C TRP A 33 1.02 -4.70 -1.79
N PRO A 34 0.12 -4.60 -2.78
CA PRO A 34 -1.24 -5.12 -2.65
C PRO A 34 -1.22 -6.64 -2.49
N ALA A 35 -1.99 -7.14 -1.53
CA ALA A 35 -2.21 -8.55 -1.31
C ALA A 35 -3.67 -8.78 -0.95
N THR A 36 -4.29 -9.80 -1.54
CA THR A 36 -5.62 -10.22 -1.08
C THR A 36 -5.51 -10.89 0.29
N PRO A 37 -6.58 -10.89 1.11
CA PRO A 37 -6.58 -11.65 2.37
C PRO A 37 -6.15 -13.10 2.16
N GLN A 38 -6.61 -13.75 1.09
CA GLN A 38 -6.23 -15.13 0.77
C GLN A 38 -4.73 -15.29 0.45
N GLN A 39 -4.10 -14.29 -0.18
CA GLN A 39 -2.64 -14.31 -0.38
C GLN A 39 -1.90 -14.12 0.95
N LEU A 40 -2.37 -13.21 1.80
CA LEU A 40 -1.79 -12.96 3.12
C LEU A 40 -1.84 -14.21 4.01
N TYR A 41 -3.00 -14.87 4.13
CA TYR A 41 -3.12 -16.08 4.96
C TYR A 41 -2.24 -17.22 4.47
N ARG A 42 -2.16 -17.45 3.15
CA ARG A 42 -1.24 -18.44 2.58
C ARG A 42 0.22 -18.11 2.88
N GLU A 43 0.59 -16.85 2.80
CA GLU A 43 1.95 -16.40 3.10
C GLU A 43 2.27 -16.57 4.59
N LEU A 44 1.32 -16.30 5.49
CA LEU A 44 1.48 -16.54 6.93
C LEU A 44 1.73 -18.03 7.24
N GLU A 45 0.99 -18.94 6.60
CA GLU A 45 1.22 -20.38 6.75
C GLU A 45 2.60 -20.80 6.24
N ARG A 46 3.00 -20.29 5.07
CA ARG A 46 4.32 -20.53 4.49
C ARG A 46 5.44 -20.03 5.41
N LEU A 47 5.33 -18.80 5.91
CA LEU A 47 6.31 -18.19 6.81
C LEU A 47 6.43 -18.95 8.14
N ALA A 48 5.31 -19.46 8.65
CA ALA A 48 5.31 -20.29 9.86
C ALA A 48 5.98 -21.64 9.61
N GLY A 49 5.71 -22.28 8.46
CA GLY A 49 6.39 -23.50 8.04
C GLY A 49 7.90 -23.32 7.84
N ASP A 50 8.32 -22.14 7.36
CA ASP A 50 9.74 -21.76 7.20
C ASP A 50 10.42 -21.37 8.53
N GLY A 51 9.69 -21.31 9.65
CA GLY A 51 10.21 -20.89 10.94
C GLY A 51 10.58 -19.41 11.04
N LEU A 52 10.09 -18.58 10.11
CA LEU A 52 10.33 -17.13 10.10
C LEU A 52 9.33 -16.37 10.99
N ILE A 53 8.18 -16.97 11.25
CA ILE A 53 7.22 -16.52 12.25
C ILE A 53 6.75 -17.70 13.08
N GLU A 54 6.33 -17.42 14.31
CA GLU A 54 5.64 -18.37 15.19
C GLU A 54 4.14 -18.10 15.16
N ALA A 55 3.34 -19.15 15.29
CA ALA A 55 1.88 -19.06 15.37
C ALA A 55 1.39 -19.61 16.71
N ARG A 56 0.70 -18.76 17.49
CA ARG A 56 0.07 -19.11 18.77
C ARG A 56 -1.44 -19.07 18.64
N VAL A 57 -2.13 -20.10 19.12
CA VAL A 57 -3.60 -20.10 19.22
C VAL A 57 -4.02 -19.45 20.53
N VAL A 58 -4.85 -18.42 20.46
CA VAL A 58 -5.52 -17.79 21.59
C VAL A 58 -6.96 -18.29 21.63
N GLN A 59 -7.29 -19.05 22.67
CA GLN A 59 -8.64 -19.56 22.91
C GLN A 59 -9.57 -18.41 23.25
N GLN A 60 -10.78 -18.41 22.68
CA GLN A 60 -11.79 -17.39 22.97
C GLN A 60 -13.13 -18.07 23.31
N GLU A 61 -13.78 -17.64 24.39
CA GLU A 61 -15.00 -18.31 24.88
C GLU A 61 -16.24 -18.08 24.00
N ARG A 62 -16.35 -16.88 23.38
CA ARG A 62 -17.55 -16.45 22.62
C ARG A 62 -17.26 -16.12 21.16
N ARG A 63 -16.05 -16.39 20.69
CA ARG A 63 -15.58 -16.08 19.32
C ARG A 63 -14.69 -17.23 18.82
N PRO A 64 -14.53 -17.40 17.50
CA PRO A 64 -13.56 -18.35 16.96
C PRO A 64 -12.16 -18.05 17.49
N ASN A 65 -11.38 -19.09 17.76
CA ASN A 65 -10.00 -18.94 18.22
C ASN A 65 -9.17 -18.05 17.28
N LYS A 66 -8.35 -17.20 17.87
CA LYS A 66 -7.50 -16.26 17.14
C LYS A 66 -6.09 -16.86 17.02
N ARG A 67 -5.54 -16.93 15.80
CA ARG A 67 -4.11 -17.21 15.60
C ARG A 67 -3.34 -15.88 15.64
N MET A 68 -2.42 -15.78 16.59
CA MET A 68 -1.46 -14.69 16.71
C MET A 68 -0.15 -15.12 16.05
N PHE A 69 0.47 -14.20 15.32
CA PHE A 69 1.74 -14.41 14.63
C PHE A 69 2.79 -13.47 15.20
N THR A 70 4.00 -13.97 15.39
CA THR A 70 5.13 -13.21 15.93
C THR A 70 6.40 -13.50 15.13
N LEU A 71 7.23 -12.50 14.89
CA LEU A 71 8.56 -12.70 14.30
C LEU A 71 9.46 -13.58 15.19
N THR A 72 10.10 -14.58 14.58
CA THR A 72 11.22 -15.30 15.18
C THR A 72 12.52 -14.52 14.99
N GLU A 73 13.60 -14.94 15.68
CA GLU A 73 14.92 -14.36 15.42
C GLU A 73 15.40 -14.65 13.98
N ALA A 74 15.07 -15.83 13.44
CA ALA A 74 15.34 -16.16 12.04
C ALA A 74 14.61 -15.20 11.09
N GLY A 75 13.33 -14.90 11.35
CA GLY A 75 12.58 -13.91 10.58
C GLY A 75 13.16 -12.51 10.67
N ARG A 76 13.64 -12.09 11.85
CA ARG A 76 14.33 -10.79 12.02
C ARG A 76 15.64 -10.75 11.24
N ALA A 77 16.45 -11.82 11.30
CA ALA A 77 17.72 -11.90 10.57
C ALA A 77 17.50 -11.85 9.04
N ASP A 78 16.52 -12.59 8.54
CA ASP A 78 16.16 -12.62 7.13
C ASP A 78 15.66 -11.26 6.63
N LEU A 79 14.82 -10.57 7.43
CA LEU A 79 14.38 -9.22 7.11
C LEU A 79 15.55 -8.20 7.11
N ARG A 80 16.47 -8.29 8.08
CA ARG A 80 17.67 -7.44 8.12
C ARG A 80 18.53 -7.62 6.87
N ALA A 81 18.74 -8.87 6.45
CA ALA A 81 19.50 -9.17 5.23
C ALA A 81 18.83 -8.61 3.98
N PHE A 82 17.50 -8.71 3.89
CA PHE A 82 16.73 -8.11 2.80
C PHE A 82 16.84 -6.59 2.78
N SER A 83 16.70 -5.92 3.93
CA SER A 83 16.75 -4.46 4.03
C SER A 83 18.14 -3.89 3.70
N ALA A 84 19.22 -4.65 3.92
CA ALA A 84 20.57 -4.24 3.56
C ALA A 84 20.89 -4.39 2.07
N ALA A 85 20.12 -5.21 1.35
CA ALA A 85 20.35 -5.45 -0.08
C ALA A 85 19.77 -4.29 -0.92
N PRO A 86 20.51 -3.76 -1.90
CA PRO A 86 20.00 -2.71 -2.76
C PRO A 86 18.81 -3.22 -3.60
N PRO A 87 17.82 -2.37 -3.89
CA PRO A 87 16.77 -2.70 -4.85
C PRO A 87 17.37 -3.09 -6.19
N ARG A 88 16.92 -4.22 -6.76
CA ARG A 88 17.51 -4.76 -8.00
C ARG A 88 17.26 -3.90 -9.23
N ARG A 89 16.13 -3.18 -9.26
CA ARG A 89 15.71 -2.32 -10.38
C ARG A 89 14.87 -1.16 -9.84
N PRO A 90 14.91 0.01 -10.50
CA PRO A 90 13.95 1.08 -10.25
C PRO A 90 12.51 0.65 -10.48
N THR A 91 11.57 1.35 -9.85
CA THR A 91 10.14 1.21 -10.13
C THR A 91 9.84 1.62 -11.57
N ALA A 92 9.03 0.83 -12.26
CA ALA A 92 8.55 1.13 -13.61
C ALA A 92 7.03 1.29 -13.59
N ILE A 93 6.51 2.33 -14.24
CA ILE A 93 5.07 2.54 -14.39
C ILE A 93 4.57 1.57 -15.47
N ARG A 94 3.65 0.69 -15.10
CA ARG A 94 2.97 -0.24 -16.00
C ARG A 94 1.47 -0.01 -15.86
N ASP A 95 0.93 0.82 -16.74
CA ASP A 95 -0.44 1.30 -16.63
C ASP A 95 -1.11 1.28 -18.01
N GLU A 96 -2.20 0.53 -18.13
CA GLU A 96 -2.98 0.41 -19.36
C GLU A 96 -3.60 1.76 -19.77
N LEU A 97 -3.94 2.63 -18.80
CA LEU A 97 -4.49 3.95 -19.09
C LEU A 97 -3.49 4.80 -19.87
N LEU A 98 -2.19 4.68 -19.59
CA LEU A 98 -1.16 5.43 -20.33
C LEU A 98 -1.09 4.99 -21.79
N ILE A 99 -1.30 3.70 -22.07
CA ILE A 99 -1.36 3.18 -23.45
C ILE A 99 -2.60 3.74 -24.16
N LYS A 100 -3.75 3.78 -23.48
CA LYS A 100 -4.99 4.34 -24.02
C LYS A 100 -4.88 5.84 -24.29
N ILE A 101 -4.21 6.59 -23.41
CA ILE A 101 -3.91 8.01 -23.63
C ILE A 101 -2.91 8.20 -24.77
N GLN A 102 -1.87 7.37 -24.88
CA GLN A 102 -0.94 7.42 -26.01
C GLN A 102 -1.65 7.22 -27.36
N ALA A 103 -2.70 6.40 -27.38
CA ALA A 103 -3.53 6.16 -28.55
C ALA A 103 -4.56 7.26 -28.83
N SER A 104 -4.63 8.33 -28.01
CA SER A 104 -5.71 9.34 -28.07
C SER A 104 -5.84 10.05 -29.41
N ASP A 105 -4.76 10.15 -30.20
CA ASP A 105 -4.79 10.78 -31.53
C ASP A 105 -5.55 9.93 -32.57
N GLY A 106 -5.85 8.66 -32.28
CA GLY A 106 -6.57 7.73 -33.16
C GLY A 106 -7.91 7.23 -32.60
N VAL A 107 -8.38 7.74 -31.46
CA VAL A 107 -9.64 7.34 -30.81
C VAL A 107 -10.44 8.56 -30.39
N ASP A 108 -11.72 8.35 -30.08
CA ASP A 108 -12.59 9.40 -29.56
C ASP A 108 -12.05 10.01 -28.24
N PRO A 109 -11.81 11.33 -28.18
CA PRO A 109 -11.37 12.01 -26.96
C PRO A 109 -12.36 11.90 -25.79
N GLY A 110 -13.66 11.72 -26.06
CA GLY A 110 -14.69 11.52 -25.04
C GLY A 110 -14.44 10.25 -24.22
N THR A 111 -14.17 9.15 -24.92
CA THR A 111 -13.84 7.86 -24.29
C THR A 111 -12.60 7.94 -23.40
N VAL A 112 -11.53 8.61 -23.84
CA VAL A 112 -10.31 8.77 -23.03
C VAL A 112 -10.57 9.65 -21.81
N ARG A 113 -11.38 10.70 -21.94
CA ARG A 113 -11.80 11.56 -20.83
C ARG A 113 -12.48 10.75 -19.73
N GLU A 114 -13.45 9.91 -20.05
CA GLU A 114 -14.18 9.09 -19.06
C GLU A 114 -13.23 8.19 -18.26
N LEU A 115 -12.27 7.55 -18.93
CA LEU A 115 -11.27 6.70 -18.26
C LEU A 115 -10.36 7.49 -17.30
N VAL A 116 -10.02 8.73 -17.65
CA VAL A 116 -9.22 9.62 -16.80
C VAL A 116 -10.05 10.11 -15.61
N GLU A 117 -11.31 10.45 -15.81
CA GLU A 117 -12.23 10.84 -14.74
C GLU A 117 -12.47 9.69 -13.75
N GLU A 118 -12.59 8.46 -14.26
CA GLU A 118 -12.62 7.26 -13.43
C GLU A 118 -11.34 7.16 -12.59
N ARG A 119 -10.14 7.21 -13.20
CA ARG A 119 -8.86 7.19 -12.47
C ARG A 119 -8.80 8.24 -11.36
N MET A 120 -9.30 9.45 -11.60
CA MET A 120 -9.39 10.49 -10.58
C MET A 120 -10.29 10.09 -9.41
N SER A 121 -11.44 9.49 -9.67
CA SER A 121 -12.34 8.99 -8.62
C SER A 121 -11.64 7.97 -7.72
N TRP A 122 -10.94 7.00 -8.31
CA TRP A 122 -10.14 6.02 -7.59
C TRP A 122 -9.03 6.67 -6.74
N ALA A 123 -8.30 7.64 -7.31
CA ALA A 123 -7.23 8.36 -6.62
C ALA A 123 -7.76 9.17 -5.43
N ARG A 124 -8.88 9.90 -5.58
CA ARG A 124 -9.55 10.62 -4.47
C ARG A 124 -9.95 9.67 -3.35
N GLY A 125 -10.54 8.53 -3.70
CA GLY A 125 -10.95 7.52 -2.73
C GLY A 125 -9.77 6.94 -1.92
N LYS A 126 -8.63 6.71 -2.56
CA LYS A 126 -7.40 6.27 -1.90
C LYS A 126 -6.79 7.37 -1.04
N LEU A 127 -6.66 8.58 -1.55
CA LEU A 127 -6.14 9.72 -0.80
C LEU A 127 -6.92 9.95 0.49
N GLY A 128 -8.26 9.96 0.41
CA GLY A 128 -9.10 10.07 1.60
C GLY A 128 -8.93 8.92 2.60
N ARG A 129 -8.61 7.71 2.14
CA ARG A 129 -8.22 6.61 3.05
C ARG A 129 -6.88 6.89 3.71
N TYR A 130 -5.87 7.32 2.96
CA TYR A 130 -4.54 7.58 3.50
C TYR A 130 -4.53 8.72 4.51
N GLU A 131 -5.27 9.79 4.27
CA GLU A 131 -5.37 10.90 5.23
C GLU A 131 -5.96 10.45 6.57
N ARG A 132 -7.00 9.61 6.56
CA ARG A 132 -7.54 9.02 7.82
C ARG A 132 -6.52 8.16 8.57
N VAL A 133 -5.56 7.57 7.86
CA VAL A 133 -4.48 6.78 8.48
C VAL A 133 -3.44 7.70 9.06
N ARG A 134 -3.09 8.75 8.32
CA ARG A 134 -2.16 9.79 8.76
C ARG A 134 -2.66 10.42 10.05
N GLU A 135 -3.92 10.81 10.10
CA GLU A 135 -4.59 11.33 11.31
C GLU A 135 -4.48 10.36 12.50
N ARG A 136 -4.73 9.06 12.27
CA ARG A 136 -4.62 8.03 13.33
C ARG A 136 -3.19 7.80 13.82
N LEU A 137 -2.20 7.79 12.91
CA LEU A 137 -0.79 7.62 13.27
C LEU A 137 -0.27 8.82 14.06
N LEU A 138 -0.60 10.03 13.61
CA LEU A 138 -0.23 11.26 14.30
C LEU A 138 -0.89 11.36 15.67
N ALA A 139 -2.13 10.87 15.82
CA ALA A 139 -2.86 10.84 17.08
C ALA A 139 -2.91 12.21 17.78
N GLY A 140 -3.10 13.28 17.00
CA GLY A 140 -3.15 14.66 17.48
C GLY A 140 -1.80 15.38 17.57
N ARG A 141 -0.67 14.69 17.34
CA ARG A 141 0.66 15.31 17.24
C ARG A 141 0.88 15.96 15.87
N SER A 142 1.76 16.94 15.81
CA SER A 142 2.33 17.40 14.55
C SER A 142 3.20 16.30 13.93
N GLU A 143 3.41 16.40 12.62
CA GLU A 143 4.33 15.51 11.90
C GLU A 143 5.76 15.57 12.45
N GLU A 144 6.23 16.77 12.82
CA GLU A 144 7.56 16.95 13.39
C GLU A 144 7.71 16.27 14.77
N GLU A 145 6.70 16.41 15.63
CA GLU A 145 6.66 15.71 16.93
C GLU A 145 6.62 14.19 16.75
N TYR A 146 5.76 13.70 15.87
CA TYR A 146 5.67 12.27 15.56
C TYR A 146 7.01 11.71 15.10
N LEU A 147 7.67 12.36 14.13
CA LEU A 147 8.94 11.89 13.58
C LEU A 147 10.09 11.94 14.59
N ARG A 148 10.01 12.84 15.59
CA ARG A 148 11.00 12.95 16.66
C ARG A 148 10.83 11.87 17.73
N GLU A 149 9.59 11.52 18.06
CA GLU A 149 9.26 10.68 19.22
C GLU A 149 8.94 9.22 18.87
N ALA A 150 8.52 8.94 17.63
CA ALA A 150 8.09 7.60 17.27
C ALA A 150 9.28 6.64 17.15
N ASP A 151 9.21 5.53 17.89
CA ASP A 151 10.18 4.42 17.77
C ASP A 151 10.24 3.85 16.33
N ARG A 152 9.15 3.97 15.58
CA ARG A 152 8.94 3.33 14.28
C ARG A 152 8.31 4.31 13.28
N VAL A 153 9.14 4.94 12.45
CA VAL A 153 8.67 5.89 11.41
C VAL A 153 8.38 5.24 10.05
N GLY A 154 8.79 3.99 9.83
CA GLY A 154 8.66 3.30 8.54
C GLY A 154 7.24 3.33 7.93
N PRO A 155 6.19 2.89 8.67
CA PRO A 155 4.81 2.92 8.17
C PRO A 155 4.37 4.32 7.73
N TYR A 156 4.73 5.35 8.51
CA TYR A 156 4.41 6.74 8.20
C TYR A 156 5.12 7.21 6.91
N LEU A 157 6.42 6.95 6.76
CA LEU A 157 7.17 7.33 5.57
C LEU A 157 6.62 6.66 4.31
N THR A 158 6.20 5.40 4.40
CA THR A 158 5.55 4.71 3.26
C THR A 158 4.14 5.21 2.98
N LEU A 159 3.42 5.68 4.01
CA LEU A 159 2.12 6.32 3.84
C LEU A 159 2.25 7.64 3.08
N LEU A 160 3.23 8.47 3.44
CA LEU A 160 3.53 9.73 2.73
C LEU A 160 3.83 9.51 1.25
N ALA A 161 4.57 8.45 0.91
CA ALA A 161 4.81 8.08 -0.49
C ALA A 161 3.50 7.75 -1.22
N GLY A 162 2.57 7.06 -0.56
CA GLY A 162 1.24 6.77 -1.11
C GLY A 162 0.38 8.03 -1.29
N ILE A 163 0.39 8.94 -0.32
CA ILE A 163 -0.30 10.24 -0.40
C ILE A 163 0.23 11.03 -1.60
N GLY A 164 1.54 11.25 -1.66
CA GLY A 164 2.17 12.01 -2.75
C GLY A 164 1.94 11.38 -4.13
N PHE A 165 1.88 10.04 -4.21
CA PHE A 165 1.55 9.33 -5.45
C PHE A 165 0.12 9.62 -5.92
N GLU A 166 -0.87 9.55 -5.03
CA GLU A 166 -2.27 9.80 -5.43
C GLU A 166 -2.55 11.29 -5.65
N GLU A 167 -1.88 12.20 -4.93
CA GLU A 167 -1.92 13.63 -5.24
C GLU A 167 -1.35 13.93 -6.63
N GLU A 168 -0.23 13.29 -7.00
CA GLU A 168 0.34 13.45 -8.34
C GLU A 168 -0.57 12.85 -9.42
N ASN A 169 -1.20 11.70 -9.16
CA ASN A 169 -2.21 11.16 -10.08
C ASN A 169 -3.34 12.16 -10.32
N LEU A 170 -3.84 12.83 -9.28
CA LEU A 170 -4.88 13.85 -9.42
C LEU A 170 -4.40 15.03 -10.26
N ARG A 171 -3.23 15.61 -9.93
CA ARG A 171 -2.62 16.72 -10.68
C ARG A 171 -2.40 16.37 -12.15
N TRP A 172 -1.91 15.16 -12.42
CA TRP A 172 -1.68 14.67 -13.77
C TRP A 172 -2.99 14.46 -14.54
N CYS A 173 -3.99 13.83 -13.95
CA CYS A 173 -5.30 13.65 -14.58
C CYS A 173 -5.97 14.99 -14.90
N GLU A 174 -5.90 15.99 -14.02
CA GLU A 174 -6.41 17.35 -14.29
C GLU A 174 -5.75 17.97 -15.51
N ARG A 175 -4.42 17.83 -15.63
CA ARG A 175 -3.68 18.28 -16.82
C ARG A 175 -4.14 17.57 -18.08
N VAL A 176 -4.32 16.24 -18.05
CA VAL A 176 -4.81 15.47 -19.20
C VAL A 176 -6.21 15.93 -19.62
N LEU A 177 -7.14 16.06 -18.67
CA LEU A 177 -8.52 16.50 -18.95
C LEU A 177 -8.59 17.92 -19.51
N SER A 178 -7.71 18.82 -19.03
CA SER A 178 -7.58 20.18 -19.56
C SER A 178 -7.15 20.17 -21.03
N VAL A 179 -6.16 19.34 -21.38
CA VAL A 179 -5.66 19.21 -22.76
C VAL A 179 -6.73 18.60 -23.67
N LEU A 180 -7.36 17.49 -23.25
CA LEU A 180 -8.42 16.84 -24.03
C LEU A 180 -9.62 17.77 -24.23
N GLY A 181 -10.00 18.55 -23.22
CA GLY A 181 -11.10 19.54 -23.32
C GLY A 181 -10.85 20.61 -24.37
N ARG A 182 -9.61 21.13 -24.47
CA ARG A 182 -9.25 22.12 -25.49
C ARG A 182 -9.25 21.52 -26.90
N ARG A 183 -8.86 20.25 -27.06
CA ARG A 183 -8.84 19.59 -28.37
C ARG A 183 -10.23 19.33 -28.93
N VAL A 184 -11.17 18.90 -28.08
CA VAL A 184 -12.59 18.74 -28.48
C VAL A 184 -13.21 20.08 -28.90
N ALA A 185 -12.82 21.19 -28.28
CA ALA A 185 -13.30 22.51 -28.68
C ALA A 185 -12.76 23.01 -30.03
N LEU A 186 -11.73 22.37 -30.59
CA LEU A 186 -11.08 22.72 -31.86
C LEU A 186 -11.51 21.81 -33.03
N SER A 187 -12.19 20.70 -32.74
CA SER A 187 -12.72 19.72 -33.70
C SER A 187 -14.20 19.96 -33.96
#